data_AF-A0A538EGQ7-F1
#
_entry.id   AF-A0A538EGQ7-F1
#
_cell.length_a   1.000
_cell.length_b   1.000
_cell.length_c   1.000
_cell.angle_alpha   90.00
_cell.angle_beta   90.00
_cell.angle_gamma   90.00
#
_symmetry.space_group_name_H-M   'P 1'
#
loop_
_entity.id
_entity.type
_entity.pdbx_description
1 polymer ?
#
loop_
_entity_poly.entity_id
_entity_poly.type
_entity_poly.pdbx_seq_one_letter_code
_entity_poly.pdbx_strand_id
1 'polypeptide(L)'
;MDLAALVATTLITKCSDALVAGGTSAVRALLALVRKRLRHDTGVLAGALAYPDDDDRRVRLVEALAEAMQRDPGFAEELRVQWRAASVELQADRGGVVNQFSGHASKVVQARDIHGDLSL
;
A
#
# COMPACT_ATOMS: atom_id res chain seq x y z
N MET A 1 8.18 3.37 -13.67
CA MET A 1 6.75 3.25 -13.34
C MET A 1 6.45 4.29 -12.26
N ASP A 2 5.42 5.11 -12.44
CA ASP A 2 5.07 6.19 -11.51
C ASP A 2 4.51 5.64 -10.18
N LEU A 3 4.76 6.33 -9.06
CA LEU A 3 4.33 5.89 -7.73
C LEU A 3 2.81 5.77 -7.65
N ALA A 4 2.07 6.69 -8.26
CA ALA A 4 0.61 6.64 -8.32
C ALA A 4 0.12 5.35 -9.01
N ALA A 5 0.75 4.96 -10.13
CA ALA A 5 0.42 3.75 -10.87
C ALA A 5 0.72 2.47 -10.09
N LEU A 6 1.86 2.43 -9.39
CA LEU A 6 2.25 1.32 -8.53
C LEU A 6 1.25 1.15 -7.37
N VAL A 7 0.96 2.23 -6.65
CA VAL A 7 0.01 2.23 -5.54
C VAL A 7 -1.38 1.81 -6.02
N ALA A 8 -1.90 2.39 -7.09
CA ALA A 8 -3.22 2.06 -7.63
C ALA A 8 -3.32 0.57 -7.97
N THR A 9 -2.33 0.04 -8.71
CA THR A 9 -2.30 -1.38 -9.12
C THR A 9 -2.24 -2.29 -7.90
N THR A 10 -1.40 -1.97 -6.91
CA THR A 10 -1.31 -2.77 -5.69
C THR A 10 -2.61 -2.75 -4.90
N LEU A 11 -3.25 -1.59 -4.73
CA LEU A 11 -4.52 -1.52 -4.02
C LEU A 11 -5.60 -2.33 -4.74
N ILE A 12 -5.70 -2.21 -6.06
CA ILE A 12 -6.66 -2.97 -6.87
C ILE A 12 -6.44 -4.49 -6.71
N THR A 13 -5.19 -4.94 -6.76
CA THR A 13 -4.85 -6.37 -6.75
C THR A 13 -4.82 -7.00 -5.35
N LYS A 14 -4.55 -6.21 -4.30
CA LYS A 14 -4.29 -6.71 -2.93
C LYS A 14 -5.29 -6.24 -1.88
N CYS A 15 -6.31 -5.46 -2.25
CA CYS A 15 -7.32 -5.01 -1.30
C CYS A 15 -8.07 -6.17 -0.63
N SER A 16 -8.39 -7.23 -1.38
CA SER A 16 -9.09 -8.41 -0.83
C SER A 16 -8.26 -9.08 0.28
N ASP A 17 -6.97 -9.33 0.02
CA ASP A 17 -6.03 -9.92 0.99
C ASP A 17 -5.92 -9.04 2.26
N ALA A 18 -5.82 -7.73 2.06
CA ALA A 18 -5.72 -6.75 3.13
C ALA A 18 -6.98 -6.70 4.02
N LEU A 19 -8.16 -7.06 3.51
CA LEU A 19 -9.40 -7.11 4.29
C LEU A 19 -9.55 -8.41 5.08
N VAL A 20 -8.98 -9.52 4.58
CA VAL A 20 -9.05 -10.85 5.21
C VAL A 20 -7.99 -11.01 6.31
N ALA A 21 -6.82 -10.40 6.15
CA ALA A 21 -5.80 -10.41 7.18
C ALA A 21 -6.28 -9.62 8.42
N GLY A 22 -6.59 -10.34 9.49
CA GLY A 22 -7.02 -9.77 10.78
C GLY A 22 -5.97 -8.89 11.48
N GLY A 23 -4.75 -8.80 10.94
CA GLY A 23 -3.65 -7.97 11.44
C GLY A 23 -3.52 -6.59 10.79
N THR A 24 -2.59 -5.78 11.32
CA THR A 24 -2.25 -4.45 10.80
C THR A 24 -1.26 -4.55 9.63
N SER A 25 -1.77 -4.80 8.42
CA SER A 25 -0.96 -4.80 7.19
C SER A 25 -0.64 -3.36 6.72
N ALA A 26 0.57 -3.15 6.23
CA ALA A 26 0.98 -1.89 5.59
C ALA A 26 0.17 -1.58 4.33
N VAL A 27 -0.37 -2.60 3.64
CA VAL A 27 -1.31 -2.41 2.53
C VAL A 27 -2.64 -1.81 3.02
N ARG A 28 -3.11 -2.19 4.22
CA ARG A 28 -4.31 -1.56 4.83
C ARG A 28 -4.06 -0.10 5.20
N ALA A 29 -2.88 0.21 5.75
CA ALA A 29 -2.49 1.59 6.07
C ALA A 29 -2.42 2.45 4.80
N LEU A 30 -1.84 1.92 3.73
CA LEU A 30 -1.81 2.55 2.41
C LEU A 30 -3.22 2.80 1.87
N LEU A 31 -4.11 1.80 1.95
CA LEU A 31 -5.51 1.94 1.55
C LEU A 31 -6.25 3.01 2.36
N ALA A 32 -6.03 3.05 3.67
CA ALA A 32 -6.64 4.04 4.56
C ALA A 32 -6.16 5.47 4.23
N LEU A 33 -4.86 5.64 3.96
CA LEU A 33 -4.27 6.91 3.54
C LEU A 33 -4.91 7.40 2.23
N VAL A 34 -4.98 6.55 1.21
CA VAL A 34 -5.57 6.89 -0.09
C VAL A 34 -7.06 7.22 0.07
N ARG A 35 -7.83 6.44 0.84
CA ARG A 35 -9.24 6.71 1.11
C ARG A 35 -9.45 8.05 1.81
N LYS A 36 -8.61 8.39 2.79
CA LYS A 36 -8.67 9.67 3.50
C LYS A 36 -8.38 10.84 2.56
N ARG A 37 -7.40 10.70 1.68
CA ARG A 37 -7.03 11.74 0.71
C ARG A 37 -8.15 11.96 -0.32
N LEU A 38 -8.68 10.87 -0.87
CA LEU A 38 -9.75 10.87 -1.87
C LEU A 38 -11.16 10.90 -1.27
N ARG A 39 -11.34 11.41 -0.05
CA ARG A 39 -12.67 11.46 0.61
C ARG A 39 -13.74 12.24 -0.17
N HIS A 40 -13.31 13.16 -1.03
CA HIS A 40 -14.19 13.95 -1.90
C HIS A 40 -14.43 13.30 -3.26
N ASP A 41 -13.68 12.24 -3.57
CA ASP A 41 -13.78 11.46 -4.80
C ASP A 41 -13.69 9.95 -4.49
N THR A 42 -14.50 9.52 -3.52
CA THR A 42 -14.50 8.13 -3.04
C THR A 42 -14.94 7.15 -4.11
N GLY A 43 -15.72 7.62 -5.10
CA GLY A 43 -16.20 6.84 -6.23
C GLY A 43 -15.08 6.32 -7.12
N VAL A 44 -13.99 7.08 -7.29
CA VAL A 44 -12.82 6.65 -8.07
C VAL A 44 -12.12 5.46 -7.41
N LEU A 45 -11.82 5.56 -6.12
CA LEU A 45 -11.20 4.44 -5.38
C LEU A 45 -12.14 3.24 -5.30
N ALA A 46 -13.40 3.44 -4.87
CA ALA A 46 -14.35 2.34 -4.70
C ALA A 46 -14.64 1.63 -6.04
N GLY A 47 -14.78 2.39 -7.13
CA GLY A 47 -15.01 1.84 -8.46
C GLY A 47 -13.83 0.99 -8.94
N ALA A 48 -12.59 1.47 -8.78
CA ALA A 48 -11.41 0.71 -9.16
C ALA A 48 -11.24 -0.59 -8.35
N LEU A 49 -11.60 -0.57 -7.06
CA LEU A 49 -11.57 -1.77 -6.21
C LEU A 49 -12.69 -2.77 -6.53
N ALA A 50 -13.88 -2.29 -6.89
CA ALA A 50 -15.02 -3.14 -7.24
C ALA A 50 -14.87 -3.82 -8.60
N TYR A 51 -14.15 -3.19 -9.53
CA TYR A 51 -13.94 -3.67 -10.90
C TYR A 51 -12.44 -3.68 -11.23
N PRO A 52 -11.68 -4.65 -10.69
CA PRO A 52 -10.22 -4.67 -10.79
C PRO A 52 -9.68 -4.87 -12.22
N ASP A 53 -10.50 -5.46 -13.10
CA ASP A 53 -10.17 -5.71 -14.51
C ASP A 53 -10.53 -4.53 -15.44
N ASP A 54 -11.17 -3.47 -14.91
CA ASP A 54 -11.54 -2.27 -15.68
C ASP A 54 -10.34 -1.30 -15.76
N ASP A 55 -9.67 -1.30 -16.91
CA ASP A 55 -8.51 -0.45 -17.20
C ASP A 55 -8.82 1.05 -17.06
N ASP A 56 -10.00 1.49 -17.51
CA ASP A 56 -10.36 2.91 -17.44
C ASP A 56 -10.51 3.38 -15.99
N ARG A 57 -11.05 2.53 -15.10
CA ARG A 57 -11.14 2.84 -13.67
C ARG A 57 -9.78 2.84 -12.99
N ARG A 58 -8.89 1.93 -13.39
CA ARG A 58 -7.50 1.92 -12.93
C ARG A 58 -6.80 3.22 -13.34
N VAL A 59 -6.90 3.63 -14.60
CA VAL A 59 -6.30 4.89 -15.09
C VAL A 59 -6.82 6.10 -14.33
N ARG A 60 -8.14 6.20 -14.12
CA ARG A 60 -8.74 7.29 -13.33
C ARG A 60 -8.20 7.35 -11.89
N LEU A 61 -7.98 6.19 -11.25
CA LEU A 61 -7.37 6.15 -9.92
C LEU A 61 -5.91 6.63 -9.93
N VAL A 62 -5.14 6.26 -10.96
CA VAL A 62 -3.77 6.76 -11.14
C VAL A 62 -3.75 8.28 -11.29
N GLU A 63 -4.61 8.83 -12.15
CA GLU A 63 -4.71 10.26 -12.39
C GLU A 63 -5.10 11.02 -11.12
N ALA A 64 -6.14 10.55 -10.41
CA ALA A 64 -6.57 11.16 -9.15
C ALA A 64 -5.46 11.16 -8.09
N LEU A 65 -4.67 10.08 -7.99
CA LEU A 65 -3.53 10.00 -7.09
C LEU A 65 -2.41 10.95 -7.50
N ALA A 66 -2.04 10.99 -8.78
CA ALA A 66 -1.00 11.87 -9.29
C ALA A 66 -1.37 13.35 -9.07
N GLU A 67 -2.62 13.72 -9.33
CA GLU A 67 -3.14 15.06 -9.10
C GLU A 67 -3.15 15.41 -7.60
N ALA A 68 -3.54 14.47 -6.74
CA ALA A 68 -3.50 14.65 -5.29
C ALA A 68 -2.07 14.84 -4.77
N MET A 69 -1.08 14.15 -5.35
CA MET A 69 0.34 14.30 -5.01
C MET A 69 0.92 15.63 -5.48
N GLN A 70 0.50 16.14 -6.64
CA GLN A 70 0.93 17.45 -7.14
C GLN A 70 0.36 18.59 -6.28
N ARG A 71 -0.90 18.48 -5.86
CA ARG A 71 -1.56 19.49 -5.02
C ARG A 71 -1.06 19.51 -3.57
N ASP A 72 -0.53 18.41 -3.07
CA ASP A 72 -0.10 18.26 -1.69
C ASP A 72 1.19 17.43 -1.61
N PRO A 73 2.35 18.10 -1.59
CA PRO A 73 3.64 17.43 -1.45
C PRO A 73 3.78 16.63 -0.14
N GLY A 74 3.06 17.03 0.93
CA GLY A 74 3.05 16.29 2.19
C GLY A 74 2.37 14.92 2.02
N PHE A 75 1.23 14.89 1.35
CA PHE A 75 0.58 13.63 0.95
C PHE A 75 1.50 12.77 0.07
N ALA A 76 2.22 13.37 -0.88
CA ALA A 76 3.14 12.62 -1.72
C ALA A 76 4.26 11.93 -0.92
N GLU A 77 4.77 12.60 0.13
CA GLU A 77 5.79 12.02 0.99
C GLU A 77 5.22 10.93 1.92
N GLU A 78 4.06 11.18 2.53
CA GLU A 78 3.35 10.16 3.30
C GLU A 78 3.07 8.90 2.46
N LEU A 79 2.63 9.10 1.20
CA LEU A 79 2.37 8.00 0.27
C LEU A 79 3.64 7.20 -0.04
N ARG A 80 4.79 7.87 -0.23
CA ARG A 80 6.09 7.20 -0.42
C ARG A 80 6.51 6.39 0.80
N VAL A 81 6.32 6.93 2.00
CA VAL A 81 6.64 6.24 3.26
C VAL A 81 5.79 4.97 3.40
N GLN A 82 4.47 5.09 3.21
CA GLN A 82 3.57 3.94 3.32
C GLN A 82 3.80 2.92 2.20
N TRP A 83 4.11 3.37 0.98
CA TRP A 83 4.46 2.49 -0.13
C TRP A 83 5.70 1.65 0.15
N ARG A 84 6.75 2.23 0.76
CA ARG A 84 7.95 1.49 1.13
C ARG A 84 7.64 0.37 2.12
N ALA A 85 6.84 0.66 3.15
CA ALA A 85 6.41 -0.36 4.13
C ALA A 85 5.59 -1.48 3.46
N ALA A 86 4.60 -1.11 2.63
CA ALA A 86 3.78 -2.07 1.90
C ALA A 86 4.60 -2.92 0.91
N SER A 87 5.57 -2.33 0.23
CA SER A 87 6.43 -3.05 -0.72
C SER A 87 7.28 -4.13 -0.04
N VAL A 88 7.82 -3.83 1.16
CA VAL A 88 8.58 -4.80 1.96
C VAL A 88 7.70 -5.98 2.36
N GLU A 89 6.48 -5.72 2.84
CA GLU A 89 5.51 -6.77 3.19
C GLU A 89 5.14 -7.64 1.99
N LEU A 90 4.85 -7.01 0.84
CA LEU A 90 4.50 -7.71 -0.41
C LEU A 90 5.66 -8.55 -0.97
N GLN A 91 6.90 -8.16 -0.70
CA GLN A 91 8.08 -8.95 -1.07
C GLN A 91 8.26 -10.16 -0.15
N ALA A 92 8.03 -10.00 1.16
CA ALA A 92 8.10 -11.09 2.12
C ALA A 92 7.03 -12.17 1.88
N ASP A 93 5.84 -11.77 1.44
CA ASP A 93 4.71 -12.67 1.12
C ASP A 93 4.98 -13.55 -0.13
N ARG A 94 5.81 -13.09 -1.08
CA ARG A 94 6.13 -13.83 -2.32
C ARG A 94 7.33 -14.78 -2.22
N GLY A 95 8.18 -14.62 -1.23
CA GLY A 95 9.40 -15.40 -1.10
C GLY A 95 9.78 -15.48 0.37
N GLY A 96 9.51 -16.62 0.99
CA GLY A 96 9.80 -16.88 2.39
C GLY A 96 11.16 -16.29 2.81
N VAL A 97 11.09 -15.41 3.80
CA VAL A 97 12.21 -14.75 4.52
C VAL A 97 13.41 -14.41 3.65
N VAL A 98 13.36 -13.26 2.95
CA VAL A 98 14.58 -12.62 2.44
C VAL A 98 14.78 -11.29 3.17
N ASN A 99 15.55 -11.34 4.25
CA ASN A 99 16.01 -10.15 4.95
C ASN A 99 17.20 -9.58 4.14
N GLN A 100 16.98 -8.52 3.37
CA GLN A 100 18.09 -7.76 2.77
C GLN A 100 18.07 -6.33 3.29
N PHE A 101 18.67 -6.17 4.47
CA PHE A 101 18.92 -4.90 5.12
C PHE A 101 20.22 -4.30 4.55
N SER A 102 20.13 -3.29 3.68
CA SER A 102 21.27 -2.46 3.27
C SER A 102 20.88 -0.98 3.40
N GLY A 103 21.09 -0.44 4.59
CA GLY A 103 20.86 0.97 4.89
C GLY A 103 21.15 1.25 6.35
N HIS A 104 22.24 1.98 6.61
CA HIS A 104 22.62 2.44 7.93
C HIS A 104 21.54 3.40 8.47
N ALA A 105 20.58 2.88 9.23
CA ALA A 105 19.50 3.64 9.86
C ALA A 105 19.70 3.67 11.37
N SER A 106 20.05 4.85 11.90
CA SER A 106 20.37 5.09 13.32
C SER A 106 19.15 5.07 14.26
N LYS A 107 18.04 4.45 13.86
CA LYS A 107 16.91 4.13 14.75
C LYS A 107 16.36 2.76 14.40
N VAL A 108 16.85 1.79 15.16
CA VAL A 108 16.33 0.43 15.24
C VAL A 108 14.90 0.49 15.79
N VAL A 109 13.90 0.22 14.95
CA VAL A 109 12.62 -0.30 15.44
C VAL A 109 12.70 -1.81 15.24
N GLN A 110 13.17 -2.50 16.28
CA GLN A 110 12.95 -3.92 16.42
C GLN A 110 11.45 -4.14 16.60
N ALA A 111 10.78 -4.62 15.56
CA ALA A 111 9.47 -5.26 15.71
C ALA A 111 9.70 -6.63 16.36
N ARG A 112 9.90 -6.60 17.67
CA ARG A 112 10.01 -7.75 18.57
C ARG A 112 8.59 -8.16 18.96
N ASP A 113 7.95 -8.96 18.12
CA ASP A 113 6.98 -10.01 18.44
C ASP A 113 6.15 -10.34 17.20
N ILE A 114 6.42 -11.51 16.61
CA ILE A 114 5.41 -12.24 15.85
C ILE A 114 5.22 -13.55 16.60
N HIS A 115 4.09 -13.67 17.29
CA HIS A 115 3.63 -14.94 17.85
C HIS A 115 3.15 -15.82 16.70
N GLY A 116 3.72 -17.02 16.61
CA GLY A 116 3.24 -18.09 15.76
C GLY A 116 3.68 -19.41 16.38
N ASP A 117 2.73 -20.18 16.90
CA ASP A 117 2.97 -21.51 17.46
C ASP A 117 3.57 -22.41 16.38
N LEU A 118 4.85 -22.75 16.53
CA LEU A 118 5.44 -23.88 15.84
C LEU A 118 5.50 -25.03 16.84
N SER A 119 4.49 -25.91 16.79
CA SER A 119 4.58 -27.22 17.40
C SER A 119 5.66 -28.04 16.70
N LEU A 120 6.48 -28.71 17.51
CA LEU A 120 7.69 -29.48 17.18
C LEU A 120 7.54 -30.52 16.06
#